data_AF-A0A945FJ32-F1
#
_entry.id   AF-A0A945FJ32-F1
#
_cell.length_a   1.000
_cell.length_b   1.000
_cell.length_c   1.000
_cell.angle_alpha   90.00
_cell.angle_beta   90.00
_cell.angle_gamma   90.00
#
_symmetry.space_group_name_H-M   'P 1'
#
loop_
_entity.id
_entity.type
_entity.pdbx_description
1 polymer ?
#
loop_
_entity_poly.entity_id
_entity_poly.type
_entity_poly.pdbx_seq_one_letter_code
_entity_poly.pdbx_strand_id
1 'polypeptide(L)'
;MGNTEVTIQGQKFYINDEPTYAGRNWNGHEIEGLLLNNRQVQATFDDENSETRRMWAYPDTEEWDADRNTQEFIDALPISRDHGVLGITVNFQGGNPKGYGWPQPWENNAFAPDGEIRPPYLERMGRVLEAMDGLGMVAILGVFYFGQDERLESESAVVRSLESVVQWVLDSGYG
;
A
#
# COMPACT_ATOMS: atom_id res chain seq x y z
N MET A 1 -9.56 -9.06 15.62
CA MET A 1 -10.31 -9.58 14.46
C MET A 1 -10.65 -8.37 13.62
N GLY A 2 -10.32 -8.40 12.33
CA GLY A 2 -10.65 -7.32 11.40
C GLY A 2 -12.15 -7.09 11.28
N ASN A 3 -12.53 -5.91 10.82
CA ASN A 3 -13.93 -5.51 10.58
C ASN A 3 -14.36 -5.72 9.13
N THR A 4 -13.41 -6.06 8.25
CA THR A 4 -13.58 -6.18 6.80
C THR A 4 -13.16 -7.57 6.35
N GLU A 5 -14.11 -8.35 5.84
CA GLU A 5 -13.86 -9.64 5.20
C GLU A 5 -14.08 -9.52 3.69
N VAL A 6 -13.10 -9.97 2.90
CA VAL A 6 -13.19 -9.97 1.44
C VAL A 6 -13.38 -11.38 0.92
N THR A 7 -14.48 -11.60 0.18
CA THR A 7 -14.72 -12.88 -0.50
C THR A 7 -14.92 -12.67 -2.00
N ILE A 8 -14.70 -13.74 -2.76
CA ILE A 8 -14.93 -13.77 -4.21
C ILE A 8 -15.96 -14.86 -4.47
N GLN A 9 -17.09 -14.49 -5.07
CA GLN A 9 -18.13 -15.43 -5.50
C GLN A 9 -18.29 -15.34 -7.02
N GLY A 10 -17.89 -16.40 -7.71
CA GLY A 10 -17.83 -16.41 -9.17
C GLY A 10 -16.84 -15.37 -9.69
N GLN A 11 -17.33 -14.28 -10.27
CA GLN A 11 -16.52 -13.18 -10.81
C GLN A 11 -16.68 -11.86 -10.03
N LYS A 12 -17.39 -11.90 -8.89
CA LYS A 12 -17.74 -10.71 -8.09
C LYS A 12 -16.98 -10.71 -6.76
N PHE A 13 -16.49 -9.54 -6.38
CA PHE A 13 -15.95 -9.26 -5.05
C PHE A 13 -17.06 -8.87 -4.09
N TYR A 14 -16.91 -9.30 -2.85
CA TYR A 14 -17.81 -9.02 -1.74
C TYR A 14 -16.99 -8.44 -0.59
N ILE A 15 -17.59 -7.50 0.14
CA ILE A 15 -17.08 -6.98 1.41
C ILE A 15 -18.16 -7.22 2.45
N ASN A 16 -17.87 -8.00 3.48
CA ASN A 16 -18.83 -8.33 4.54
C ASN A 16 -20.15 -8.88 3.99
N ASP A 17 -20.06 -9.90 3.12
CA ASP A 17 -21.17 -10.58 2.43
C ASP A 17 -22.02 -9.73 1.46
N GLU A 18 -21.68 -8.45 1.25
CA GLU A 18 -22.34 -7.58 0.29
C GLU A 18 -21.49 -7.40 -0.98
N PRO A 19 -22.07 -7.50 -2.19
CA PRO A 19 -21.31 -7.30 -3.41
C PRO A 19 -20.81 -5.84 -3.47
N THR A 20 -19.56 -5.65 -3.87
CA THR A 20 -19.01 -4.30 -4.06
C THR A 20 -19.86 -3.53 -5.07
N TYR A 21 -20.08 -2.24 -4.85
CA TYR A 21 -20.90 -1.41 -5.74
C TYR A 21 -22.30 -1.98 -6.07
N ALA A 22 -22.98 -2.59 -5.08
CA ALA A 22 -24.32 -3.18 -5.23
C ALA A 22 -25.28 -2.33 -6.08
N GLY A 23 -25.90 -2.96 -7.08
CA GLY A 23 -26.87 -2.37 -8.01
C GLY A 23 -26.30 -1.37 -9.03
N ARG A 24 -24.99 -1.10 -9.04
CA ARG A 24 -24.39 -0.10 -9.92
C ARG A 24 -24.14 -0.65 -11.33
N ASN A 25 -24.50 0.17 -12.31
CA ASN A 25 -24.25 -0.06 -13.73
C ASN A 25 -23.80 1.26 -14.37
N TRP A 26 -22.92 1.19 -15.37
CA TRP A 26 -22.45 2.36 -16.12
C TRP A 26 -22.31 2.01 -17.61
N ASN A 27 -22.99 2.77 -18.49
CA ASN A 27 -22.97 2.55 -19.94
C ASN A 27 -23.27 1.11 -20.38
N GLY A 28 -24.16 0.41 -19.67
CA GLY A 28 -24.51 -0.99 -19.96
C GLY A 28 -23.50 -2.01 -19.43
N HIS A 29 -22.45 -1.57 -18.72
CA HIS A 29 -21.52 -2.44 -18.01
C HIS A 29 -21.92 -2.55 -16.53
N GLU A 30 -21.93 -3.79 -16.03
CA GLU A 30 -22.12 -4.07 -14.61
C GLU A 30 -20.90 -3.60 -13.82
N ILE A 31 -21.13 -2.75 -12.82
CA ILE A 31 -20.08 -2.28 -11.89
C ILE A 31 -20.15 -3.08 -10.59
N GLU A 32 -21.33 -3.61 -10.26
CA GLU A 32 -21.52 -4.52 -9.13
C GLU A 32 -20.52 -5.69 -9.17
N GLY A 33 -19.87 -5.93 -8.04
CA GLY A 33 -18.90 -6.98 -7.86
C GLY A 33 -17.51 -6.66 -8.43
N LEU A 34 -17.27 -5.49 -9.03
CA LEU A 34 -15.91 -5.07 -9.38
C LEU A 34 -15.16 -4.55 -8.15
N LEU A 35 -13.85 -4.73 -8.09
CA LEU A 35 -13.01 -4.08 -7.09
C LEU A 35 -12.20 -2.96 -7.75
N LEU A 36 -12.86 -1.82 -7.98
CA LEU A 36 -12.15 -0.61 -8.42
C LEU A 36 -11.17 -0.20 -7.31
N ASN A 37 -9.92 0.02 -7.68
CA ASN A 37 -8.89 0.42 -6.74
C ASN A 37 -8.15 1.68 -7.19
N ASN A 38 -7.70 2.45 -6.22
CA ASN A 38 -6.78 3.56 -6.41
C ASN A 38 -5.36 3.13 -6.06
N ARG A 39 -4.38 3.42 -6.93
CA ARG A 39 -2.98 3.07 -6.69
C ARG A 39 -2.27 4.19 -5.94
N GLN A 40 -2.17 4.05 -4.61
CA GLN A 40 -1.51 5.02 -3.72
C GLN A 40 -0.31 4.38 -3.02
N VAL A 41 0.62 3.86 -3.83
CA VAL A 41 1.74 3.05 -3.36
C VAL A 41 2.76 3.79 -2.48
N GLN A 42 2.75 5.12 -2.46
CA GLN A 42 3.68 5.91 -1.65
C GLN A 42 3.17 6.18 -0.21
N ALA A 43 2.09 5.50 0.22
CA ALA A 43 1.50 5.68 1.54
C ALA A 43 2.52 5.53 2.69
N THR A 44 3.49 4.62 2.56
CA THR A 44 4.54 4.35 3.55
C THR A 44 5.94 4.72 3.05
N PHE A 45 6.02 5.56 2.01
CA PHE A 45 7.28 5.95 1.37
C PHE A 45 8.26 6.53 2.39
N ASP A 46 9.52 6.14 2.27
CA ASP A 46 10.64 6.83 2.91
C ASP A 46 11.84 6.77 1.96
N ASP A 47 12.73 7.74 2.06
CA ASP A 47 13.94 7.80 1.23
C ASP A 47 15.18 7.80 2.12
N GLU A 48 15.88 6.67 2.15
CA GLU A 48 17.13 6.53 2.92
C GLU A 48 18.32 7.20 2.24
N ASN A 49 18.21 7.53 0.95
CA ASN A 49 19.29 8.24 0.26
C ASN A 49 19.25 9.72 0.66
N SER A 50 20.24 10.13 1.46
CA SER A 50 20.39 11.51 1.94
C SER A 50 20.52 12.57 0.84
N GLU A 51 20.98 12.20 -0.35
CA GLU A 51 21.14 13.13 -1.48
C GLU A 51 19.78 13.48 -2.12
N THR A 52 18.84 12.53 -2.07
CA THR A 52 17.52 12.61 -2.71
C THR A 52 16.39 12.89 -1.73
N ARG A 53 16.52 12.53 -0.45
CA ARG A 53 15.47 12.69 0.58
C ARG A 53 14.88 14.10 0.64
N ARG A 54 15.72 15.13 0.48
CA ARG A 54 15.28 16.53 0.46
C ARG A 54 14.33 16.89 -0.68
N MET A 55 14.24 16.08 -1.74
CA MET A 55 13.31 16.32 -2.85
C MET A 55 11.84 16.17 -2.43
N TRP A 56 11.60 15.49 -1.31
CA TRP A 56 10.27 15.20 -0.77
C TRP A 56 9.91 16.13 0.40
N ALA A 57 10.82 17.03 0.77
CA ALA A 57 10.66 17.92 1.91
C ALA A 57 9.32 18.67 1.87
N TYR A 58 8.64 18.71 3.01
CA TYR A 58 7.44 19.49 3.16
C TYR A 58 7.76 20.99 3.06
N PRO A 59 6.97 21.80 2.31
CA PRO A 59 7.26 23.22 2.14
C PRO A 59 7.27 24.05 3.43
N ASP A 60 6.61 23.58 4.49
CA ASP A 60 6.47 24.29 5.76
C ASP A 60 7.58 23.99 6.77
N THR A 61 8.17 22.79 6.71
CA THR A 61 9.26 22.34 7.61
C THR A 61 10.61 22.25 6.91
N GLU A 62 10.62 22.27 5.58
CA GLU A 62 11.80 22.04 4.73
C GLU A 62 12.47 20.66 4.95
N GLU A 63 11.76 19.74 5.61
CA GLU A 63 12.23 18.39 5.93
C GLU A 63 11.25 17.32 5.43
N TRP A 64 11.78 16.13 5.13
CA TRP A 64 10.96 14.96 4.81
C TRP A 64 10.61 14.20 6.08
N ASP A 65 9.31 13.96 6.28
CA ASP A 65 8.76 13.22 7.40
C ASP A 65 7.87 12.08 6.89
N ALA A 66 8.37 10.85 6.99
CA ALA A 66 7.66 9.65 6.53
C ALA A 66 6.41 9.35 7.37
N ASP A 67 6.42 9.68 8.67
CA ASP A 67 5.29 9.43 9.56
C ASP A 67 4.17 10.44 9.32
N ARG A 68 4.52 11.71 9.03
CA ARG A 68 3.57 12.72 8.56
C ARG A 68 2.95 12.31 7.21
N ASN A 69 3.74 11.84 6.25
CA ASN A 69 3.22 11.37 4.96
C ASN A 69 2.21 10.22 5.13
N THR A 70 2.54 9.23 5.97
CA THR A 70 1.60 8.14 6.29
C THR A 70 0.36 8.64 7.01
N GLN A 71 0.50 9.58 7.96
CA GLN A 71 -0.66 10.12 8.67
C GLN A 71 -1.58 10.92 7.75
N GLU A 72 -1.04 11.77 6.89
CA GLU A 72 -1.83 12.55 5.93
C GLU A 72 -2.53 11.66 4.90
N PHE A 73 -1.89 10.54 4.49
CA PHE A 73 -2.56 9.50 3.71
C PHE A 73 -3.74 8.89 4.46
N ILE A 74 -3.57 8.51 5.73
CA ILE A 74 -4.62 7.94 6.58
C ILE A 74 -5.78 8.94 6.74
N ASP A 75 -5.49 10.22 6.99
CA ASP A 75 -6.48 11.28 7.16
C ASP A 75 -7.31 11.51 5.87
N ALA A 76 -6.76 11.16 4.71
CA ALA A 76 -7.44 11.24 3.41
C ALA A 76 -8.30 10.01 3.07
N LEU A 77 -8.17 8.90 3.80
CA LEU A 77 -8.94 7.66 3.54
C LEU A 77 -10.46 7.87 3.62
N PRO A 78 -11.03 8.59 4.62
CA PRO A 78 -12.46 8.85 4.67
C PRO A 78 -12.97 9.58 3.42
N ILE A 79 -12.20 10.55 2.91
CA ILE A 79 -12.56 11.28 1.69
C ILE A 79 -12.61 10.33 0.49
N SER A 80 -11.61 9.45 0.35
CA SER A 80 -11.60 8.43 -0.70
C SER A 80 -12.82 7.51 -0.61
N ARG A 81 -13.14 7.06 0.62
CA ARG A 81 -14.26 6.18 0.91
C ARG A 81 -15.61 6.82 0.58
N ASP A 82 -15.80 8.10 0.93
CA ASP A 82 -17.02 8.88 0.66
C ASP A 82 -17.24 9.08 -0.84
N HIS A 83 -16.17 9.13 -1.63
CA HIS A 83 -16.23 9.22 -3.09
C HIS A 83 -16.32 7.84 -3.77
N GLY A 84 -16.52 6.78 -3.00
CA GLY A 84 -16.78 5.44 -3.52
C GLY A 84 -15.54 4.61 -3.82
N VAL A 85 -14.35 5.01 -3.38
CA VAL A 85 -13.17 4.12 -3.46
C VAL A 85 -13.31 3.04 -2.39
N LEU A 86 -13.36 1.78 -2.81
CA LEU A 86 -13.42 0.62 -1.90
C LEU A 86 -12.08 -0.10 -1.77
N GLY A 87 -11.21 -0.02 -2.77
CA GLY A 87 -9.89 -0.64 -2.75
C GLY A 87 -8.77 0.38 -2.89
N ILE A 88 -7.67 0.20 -2.16
CA ILE A 88 -6.44 0.98 -2.39
C ILE A 88 -5.26 0.02 -2.51
N THR A 89 -4.44 0.23 -3.54
CA THR A 89 -3.17 -0.46 -3.71
C THR A 89 -2.07 0.32 -2.99
N VAL A 90 -1.47 -0.30 -1.97
CA VAL A 90 -0.29 0.19 -1.24
C VAL A 90 0.90 -0.75 -1.50
N ASN A 91 2.14 -0.32 -1.29
CA ASN A 91 3.30 -1.18 -1.58
C ASN A 91 4.48 -0.88 -0.66
N PHE A 92 5.13 -1.91 -0.13
CA PHE A 92 6.32 -1.80 0.73
C PHE A 92 7.53 -1.13 0.05
N GLN A 93 7.76 -1.38 -1.25
CA GLN A 93 8.77 -0.68 -2.06
C GLN A 93 8.19 0.51 -2.85
N GLY A 94 6.92 0.82 -2.61
CA GLY A 94 6.22 1.94 -3.20
C GLY A 94 6.12 1.91 -4.72
N GLY A 95 6.46 3.03 -5.34
CA GLY A 95 6.58 3.18 -6.78
C GLY A 95 7.58 4.26 -7.17
N ASN A 96 7.53 4.72 -8.41
CA ASN A 96 8.31 5.88 -8.83
C ASN A 96 7.58 7.19 -8.44
N PRO A 97 8.09 7.95 -7.44
CA PRO A 97 7.48 9.21 -6.99
C PRO A 97 7.55 10.34 -8.03
N LYS A 98 8.40 10.24 -9.07
CA LYS A 98 8.55 11.25 -10.12
C LYS A 98 7.79 10.92 -11.42
N GLY A 99 7.04 9.83 -11.45
CA GLY A 99 6.46 9.29 -12.69
C GLY A 99 7.50 8.52 -13.52
N TYR A 100 7.04 7.61 -14.39
CA TYR A 100 7.87 6.66 -15.14
C TYR A 100 9.14 7.31 -15.72
N GLY A 101 10.30 6.93 -15.19
CA GLY A 101 11.57 7.54 -15.57
C GLY A 101 12.79 6.90 -14.91
N TRP A 102 13.96 7.21 -15.46
CA TRP A 102 15.27 6.73 -15.01
C TRP A 102 16.27 7.90 -14.94
N PRO A 103 17.29 7.84 -14.06
CA PRO A 103 17.50 6.84 -13.01
C PRO A 103 16.52 6.99 -11.83
N GLN A 104 16.44 5.98 -10.95
CA GLN A 104 15.66 5.99 -9.70
C GLN A 104 16.61 6.04 -8.47
N PRO A 105 17.24 7.19 -8.19
CA PRO A 105 18.30 7.29 -7.19
C PRO A 105 17.82 7.25 -5.73
N TRP A 106 16.54 7.50 -5.45
CA TRP A 106 15.98 7.40 -4.11
C TRP A 106 15.99 5.95 -3.61
N GLU A 107 16.09 5.78 -2.31
CA GLU A 107 16.07 4.47 -1.66
C GLU A 107 14.80 4.32 -0.83
N ASN A 108 13.75 3.81 -1.47
CA ASN A 108 12.49 3.47 -0.83
C ASN A 108 12.35 1.95 -0.78
N ASN A 109 12.97 1.35 0.23
CA ASN A 109 12.98 -0.09 0.39
C ASN A 109 12.65 -0.48 1.84
N ALA A 110 11.52 -1.15 2.01
CA ALA A 110 11.14 -1.76 3.28
C ALA A 110 12.07 -2.88 3.72
N PHE A 111 13.01 -3.32 2.87
CA PHE A 111 13.91 -4.43 3.13
C PHE A 111 15.36 -3.95 3.17
N ALA A 112 16.15 -4.54 4.07
CA ALA A 112 17.60 -4.52 3.99
C ALA A 112 18.08 -5.39 2.80
N PRO A 113 19.35 -5.26 2.35
CA PRO A 113 19.85 -6.00 1.19
C PRO A 113 19.69 -7.52 1.29
N ASP A 114 19.77 -8.07 2.50
CA ASP A 114 19.62 -9.50 2.81
C ASP A 114 18.16 -9.97 2.94
N GLY A 115 17.19 -9.07 2.68
CA GLY A 115 15.77 -9.34 2.73
C GLY A 115 15.11 -9.14 4.10
N GLU A 116 15.84 -8.68 5.12
CA GLU A 116 15.24 -8.38 6.42
C GLU A 116 14.29 -7.18 6.32
N ILE A 117 13.04 -7.34 6.80
CA ILE A 117 12.09 -6.25 6.80
C ILE A 117 12.42 -5.22 7.88
N ARG A 118 12.42 -3.95 7.50
CA ARG A 118 12.72 -2.81 8.36
C ARG A 118 11.49 -2.50 9.23
N PRO A 119 11.60 -2.53 10.57
CA PRO A 119 10.46 -2.31 11.47
C PRO A 119 9.65 -1.03 11.23
N PRO A 120 10.25 0.14 10.88
CA PRO A 120 9.47 1.35 10.63
C PRO A 120 8.46 1.22 9.47
N TYR A 121 8.76 0.39 8.47
CA TYR A 121 7.82 0.12 7.37
C TYR A 121 6.65 -0.76 7.82
N LEU A 122 6.89 -1.74 8.69
CA LEU A 122 5.81 -2.54 9.28
C LEU A 122 4.87 -1.69 10.12
N GLU A 123 5.41 -0.78 10.93
CA GLU A 123 4.61 0.12 11.76
C GLU A 123 3.72 1.04 10.91
N ARG A 124 4.30 1.71 9.90
CA ARG A 124 3.53 2.56 8.98
C ARG A 124 2.50 1.78 8.18
N MET A 125 2.87 0.61 7.65
CA MET A 125 1.94 -0.25 6.90
C MET A 125 0.81 -0.76 7.81
N GLY A 126 1.12 -1.15 9.05
CA GLY A 126 0.12 -1.56 10.04
C GLY A 126 -0.93 -0.47 10.27
N ARG A 127 -0.49 0.77 10.55
CA ARG A 127 -1.40 1.93 10.72
C ARG A 127 -2.30 2.15 9.50
N VAL A 128 -1.76 1.99 8.29
CA VAL A 128 -2.53 2.09 7.04
C VAL A 128 -3.58 0.98 6.94
N LEU A 129 -3.20 -0.27 7.17
CA LEU A 129 -4.12 -1.41 7.08
C LEU A 129 -5.22 -1.33 8.15
N GLU A 130 -4.88 -0.95 9.39
CA GLU A 130 -5.84 -0.73 10.47
C GLU A 130 -6.85 0.38 10.14
N ALA A 131 -6.39 1.50 9.59
CA ALA A 131 -7.26 2.60 9.19
C ALA A 131 -8.20 2.21 8.03
N MET A 132 -7.68 1.45 7.05
CA MET A 132 -8.49 0.94 5.94
C MET A 132 -9.54 -0.08 6.41
N ASP A 133 -9.16 -1.00 7.30
CA ASP A 133 -10.08 -1.97 7.90
C ASP A 133 -11.20 -1.26 8.68
N GLY A 134 -10.87 -0.24 9.46
CA GLY A 134 -11.86 0.58 10.19
C GLY A 134 -12.89 1.28 9.30
N LEU A 135 -12.60 1.43 7.99
CA LEU A 135 -13.47 2.05 6.99
C LEU A 135 -14.17 1.04 6.06
N GLY A 136 -13.98 -0.26 6.27
CA GLY A 136 -14.51 -1.29 5.38
C GLY A 136 -13.86 -1.25 3.99
N MET A 137 -12.57 -0.91 3.91
CA MET A 137 -11.80 -0.79 2.67
C MET A 137 -10.87 -1.97 2.48
N VAL A 138 -10.62 -2.34 1.22
CA VAL A 138 -9.72 -3.43 0.83
C VAL A 138 -8.33 -2.90 0.51
N ALA A 139 -7.31 -3.43 1.18
CA ALA A 139 -5.92 -3.18 0.84
C ALA A 139 -5.43 -4.21 -0.19
N ILE A 140 -4.90 -3.72 -1.32
CA ILE A 140 -4.14 -4.54 -2.26
C ILE A 140 -2.66 -4.29 -1.95
N LEU A 141 -2.04 -5.21 -1.22
CA LEU A 141 -0.69 -5.04 -0.69
C LEU A 141 0.36 -5.55 -1.69
N GLY A 142 1.12 -4.62 -2.26
CA GLY A 142 2.33 -4.90 -3.02
C GLY A 142 3.55 -5.05 -2.12
N VAL A 143 4.49 -5.91 -2.53
CA VAL A 143 5.74 -6.15 -1.80
C VAL A 143 6.92 -5.50 -2.51
N PHE A 144 7.05 -5.79 -3.81
CA PHE A 144 8.19 -5.35 -4.62
C PHE A 144 7.81 -4.31 -5.66
N TYR A 145 8.80 -3.54 -6.09
CA TYR A 145 8.66 -2.55 -7.16
C TYR A 145 9.93 -2.51 -8.03
N PHE A 146 9.73 -2.49 -9.35
CA PHE A 146 10.83 -2.43 -10.32
C PHE A 146 11.66 -1.14 -10.14
N GLY A 147 12.97 -1.26 -10.04
CA GLY A 147 13.86 -0.13 -9.73
C GLY A 147 14.08 0.09 -8.23
N GLN A 148 13.45 -0.72 -7.37
CA GLN A 148 13.74 -0.84 -5.94
C GLN A 148 14.17 -2.26 -5.55
N ASP A 149 13.64 -3.29 -6.22
CA ASP A 149 13.96 -4.70 -6.00
C ASP A 149 15.43 -5.04 -6.23
N GLU A 150 16.15 -4.32 -7.09
CA GLU A 150 17.58 -4.55 -7.33
C GLU A 150 18.49 -4.23 -6.13
N ARG A 151 17.92 -3.66 -5.05
CA ARG A 151 18.61 -3.45 -3.76
C ARG A 151 18.67 -4.73 -2.92
N LEU A 152 17.88 -5.75 -3.26
CA LEU A 152 18.00 -7.10 -2.68
C LEU A 152 19.15 -7.83 -3.36
N GLU A 153 20.06 -8.41 -2.57
CA GLU A 153 21.33 -8.92 -3.08
C GLU A 153 21.24 -10.30 -3.74
N SER A 154 20.13 -11.01 -3.55
CA SER A 154 19.97 -12.39 -4.01
C SER A 154 18.52 -12.87 -4.06
N GLU A 155 18.29 -14.00 -4.72
CA GLU A 155 17.01 -14.71 -4.69
C GLU A 155 16.58 -15.08 -3.26
N SER A 156 17.52 -15.45 -2.39
CA SER A 156 17.18 -15.78 -1.00
C SER A 156 16.70 -14.55 -0.22
N ALA A 157 17.22 -13.36 -0.52
CA ALA A 157 16.74 -12.11 0.06
C ALA A 157 15.30 -11.79 -0.40
N VAL A 158 14.96 -12.06 -1.67
CA VAL A 158 13.60 -11.92 -2.20
C VAL A 158 12.63 -12.89 -1.52
N VAL A 159 13.03 -14.16 -1.34
CA VAL A 159 12.19 -15.15 -0.65
C VAL A 159 11.98 -14.76 0.81
N ARG A 160 13.06 -14.42 1.53
CA ARG A 160 12.99 -14.02 2.94
C ARG A 160 12.09 -12.80 3.17
N SER A 161 12.20 -11.78 2.31
CA SER A 161 11.38 -10.57 2.40
C SER A 161 9.90 -10.88 2.17
N LEU A 162 9.57 -11.69 1.16
CA LEU A 162 8.20 -12.10 0.88
C LEU A 162 7.61 -12.95 2.01
N GLU A 163 8.34 -13.95 2.50
CA GLU A 163 7.92 -14.78 3.63
C GLU A 163 7.64 -13.94 4.88
N SER A 164 8.51 -12.96 5.17
CA SER A 164 8.34 -12.07 6.32
C SER A 164 7.06 -11.23 6.21
N VAL A 165 6.77 -10.68 5.03
CA VAL A 165 5.53 -9.91 4.82
C VAL A 165 4.30 -10.80 4.92
N VAL A 166 4.30 -11.96 4.27
CA VAL A 166 3.16 -12.89 4.31
C VAL A 166 2.89 -13.34 5.74
N GLN A 167 3.93 -13.73 6.48
CA GLN A 167 3.79 -14.14 7.88
C GLN A 167 3.24 -13.00 8.74
N TRP A 168 3.74 -11.77 8.57
CA TRP A 168 3.24 -10.60 9.28
C TRP A 168 1.74 -10.33 9.01
N VAL A 169 1.29 -10.43 7.75
CA VAL A 169 -0.13 -10.28 7.41
C VAL A 169 -0.98 -11.37 8.08
N LEU A 170 -0.54 -12.63 8.01
CA LEU A 170 -1.25 -13.75 8.62
C LEU A 170 -1.34 -13.62 10.15
N ASP A 171 -0.26 -13.19 10.79
CA ASP A 171 -0.20 -13.00 12.25
C ASP A 171 -1.06 -11.82 12.72
N SER A 172 -1.27 -10.83 11.85
CA SER A 172 -2.11 -9.66 12.15
C SER A 172 -3.61 -9.99 12.17
N GLY A 173 -4.02 -11.12 11.56
CA GLY A 173 -5.42 -11.54 11.51
C GLY A 173 -6.30 -10.70 10.59
N TYR A 174 -5.70 -10.06 9.59
CA TYR A 174 -6.43 -9.49 8.44
C TYR A 174 -6.89 -10.65 7.53
N GLY A 175 -8.10 -10.57 6.98
CA GLY A 175 -8.66 -11.60 6.11
C GLY A 175 -9.95 -11.14 5.45
#